data_AF-A0A485KDA4-F1
#
_entry.id   AF-A0A485KDA4-F1
#
_cell.length_a   1.000
_cell.length_b   1.000
_cell.length_c   1.000
_cell.angle_alpha   90.00
_cell.angle_beta   90.00
_cell.angle_gamma   90.00
#
_symmetry.space_group_name_H-M   'P 1'
#
loop_
_entity.id
_entity.type
_entity.pdbx_description
1 polymer ?
#
loop_
_entity_poly.entity_id
_entity_poly.type
_entity_poly.pdbx_seq_one_letter_code
_entity_poly.pdbx_strand_id
1 'polypeptide(L)'
;MSKLDGAMAKLKMDTAVQSAESRVSKLVSDFDAVLVRLSMEGFAEAEAKLTVDYLVTAVQPPAVRARVKKLMKLNENRGLKKDARDFKRWLSDYMRRYGEFEPMMAAVVAATPKRDKLSAAAKIPKAGKGSRSWPS
;
A
#
# COMPACT_ATOMS: atom_id res chain seq x y z
N MET A 1 9.80 4.51 -22.10
CA MET A 1 8.93 5.05 -21.03
C MET A 1 8.61 6.49 -21.35
N SER A 2 7.34 6.88 -21.31
CA SER A 2 6.94 8.27 -21.60
C SER A 2 7.41 9.22 -20.49
N LYS A 3 7.49 10.53 -20.78
CA LYS A 3 7.78 11.55 -19.75
C LYS A 3 6.75 11.51 -18.61
N LEU A 4 5.50 11.18 -18.94
CA LEU A 4 4.42 10.99 -17.98
C LEU A 4 4.71 9.83 -17.03
N ASP A 5 5.06 8.64 -17.55
CA ASP A 5 5.38 7.46 -16.73
C ASP A 5 6.49 7.75 -15.72
N GLY A 6 7.55 8.43 -16.16
CA GLY A 6 8.67 8.80 -15.31
C GLY A 6 8.29 9.79 -14.20
N ALA A 7 7.36 10.70 -14.47
CA ALA A 7 6.85 11.63 -13.47
C ALA A 7 5.89 10.93 -12.49
N MET A 8 4.95 10.12 -13.01
CA MET A 8 3.98 9.38 -12.20
C MET A 8 4.63 8.31 -11.32
N ALA A 9 5.74 7.71 -11.75
CA ALA A 9 6.51 6.79 -10.91
C ALA A 9 7.11 7.44 -9.65
N LYS A 10 7.29 8.77 -9.66
CA LYS A 10 7.77 9.54 -8.50
C LYS A 10 6.64 10.00 -7.59
N LEU A 11 5.39 9.97 -8.06
CA LEU A 11 4.23 10.37 -7.29
C LEU A 11 4.00 9.39 -6.14
N LYS A 12 3.89 9.93 -4.92
CA LYS A 12 3.59 9.16 -3.72
C LYS A 12 2.69 9.98 -2.82
N MET A 13 1.72 9.32 -2.20
CA MET A 13 0.92 9.90 -1.13
C MET A 13 1.83 10.27 0.03
N ASP A 14 1.71 11.51 0.47
CA ASP A 14 2.41 12.00 1.66
C ASP A 14 1.74 11.42 2.90
N THR A 15 2.50 10.66 3.71
CA THR A 15 1.96 10.03 4.94
C THR A 15 2.20 10.87 6.19
N ALA A 16 2.97 11.95 6.09
CA ALA A 16 3.18 12.91 7.18
C ALA A 16 1.98 13.84 7.37
N VAL A 17 1.13 13.99 6.35
CA VAL A 17 -0.12 14.74 6.44
C VAL A 17 -1.10 13.98 7.35
N GLN A 18 -1.52 14.63 8.45
CA GLN A 18 -2.28 13.98 9.52
C GLN A 18 -3.69 13.53 9.08
N SER A 19 -4.43 14.40 8.39
CA SER A 19 -5.78 14.08 7.93
C SER A 19 -5.74 13.20 6.68
N ALA A 20 -6.50 12.10 6.72
CA ALA A 20 -6.66 11.20 5.58
C ALA A 20 -7.22 11.91 4.33
N GLU A 21 -8.16 12.84 4.50
CA GLU A 21 -8.70 13.63 3.40
C GLU A 21 -7.64 14.55 2.80
N SER A 22 -6.85 15.20 3.64
CA SER A 22 -5.74 16.05 3.19
C SER A 22 -4.64 15.26 2.47
N ARG A 23 -4.37 14.00 2.88
CA ARG A 23 -3.45 13.09 2.16
C ARG A 23 -3.90 12.85 0.71
N VAL A 24 -5.21 12.61 0.51
CA VAL A 24 -5.76 12.37 -0.83
C VAL A 24 -5.82 13.65 -1.64
N SER A 25 -6.27 14.75 -1.04
CA SER A 25 -6.29 16.06 -1.70
C SER A 25 -4.91 16.45 -2.22
N LYS A 26 -3.88 16.34 -1.38
CA LYS A 26 -2.50 16.63 -1.78
C LYS A 26 -2.02 15.71 -2.90
N LEU A 27 -2.29 14.40 -2.82
CA LEU A 27 -1.93 13.46 -3.88
C LEU A 27 -2.57 13.84 -5.22
N VAL A 28 -3.85 14.22 -5.21
CA VAL A 28 -4.58 14.65 -6.40
C VAL A 28 -4.00 15.95 -6.96
N SER A 29 -3.70 16.93 -6.10
CA SER A 29 -3.05 18.17 -6.50
C SER A 29 -1.66 17.93 -7.12
N ASP A 30 -0.84 17.06 -6.51
CA ASP A 30 0.48 16.70 -7.02
C ASP A 30 0.39 15.99 -8.38
N PHE A 31 -0.63 15.13 -8.58
CA PHE A 31 -0.93 14.50 -9.87
C PHE A 31 -1.34 15.54 -10.94
N ASP A 32 -2.30 16.41 -10.62
CA ASP A 32 -2.80 17.41 -11.57
C ASP A 32 -1.69 18.42 -11.92
N ALA A 33 -0.80 18.76 -10.97
CA ALA A 33 0.39 19.58 -11.22
C ALA A 33 1.39 18.92 -12.19
N VAL A 34 1.53 17.58 -12.16
CA VAL A 34 2.34 16.85 -13.15
C VAL A 34 1.72 16.96 -14.53
N LEU A 35 0.39 16.84 -14.65
CA LEU A 35 -0.29 16.99 -15.94
C LEU A 35 -0.12 18.39 -16.52
N VAL A 36 -0.33 19.44 -15.71
CA VAL A 36 -0.13 20.83 -16.14
C VAL A 36 1.31 21.07 -16.61
N ARG A 37 2.31 20.61 -15.84
CA ARG A 37 3.73 20.76 -16.22
C ARG A 37 4.08 20.08 -17.55
N LEU A 38 3.37 19.02 -17.90
CA LEU A 38 3.57 18.27 -19.14
C LEU A 38 2.61 18.70 -20.26
N SER A 39 1.80 19.74 -20.05
CA SER A 39 0.76 20.19 -20.99
C SER A 39 -0.23 19.08 -21.37
N MET A 40 -0.59 18.24 -20.40
CA MET A 40 -1.51 17.09 -20.56
C MET A 40 -2.86 17.36 -19.89
N GLU A 41 -3.38 18.58 -20.04
CA GLU A 41 -4.69 18.96 -19.53
C GLU A 41 -5.79 18.10 -20.18
N GLY A 42 -6.79 17.70 -19.41
CA GLY A 42 -7.86 16.78 -19.88
C GLY A 42 -7.47 15.30 -19.97
N PHE A 43 -6.20 14.94 -19.74
CA PHE A 43 -5.76 13.54 -19.68
C PHE A 43 -6.50 12.76 -18.59
N ALA A 44 -6.78 13.40 -17.46
CA ALA A 44 -7.46 12.76 -16.33
C ALA A 44 -8.82 12.18 -16.74
N GLU A 45 -9.60 12.91 -17.55
CA GLU A 45 -10.87 12.46 -18.10
C GLU A 45 -10.70 11.53 -19.31
N ALA A 46 -9.80 11.86 -20.24
CA ALA A 46 -9.62 11.09 -21.48
C ALA A 46 -9.08 9.68 -21.20
N GLU A 47 -8.16 9.56 -20.24
CA GLU A 47 -7.49 8.32 -19.87
C GLU A 47 -7.82 7.94 -18.42
N ALA A 48 -9.12 7.90 -18.10
CA ALA A 48 -9.62 7.64 -16.76
C ALA A 48 -9.02 6.37 -16.13
N LYS A 49 -8.92 5.28 -16.90
CA LYS A 49 -8.36 4.01 -16.42
C LYS A 49 -6.89 4.16 -16.03
N LEU A 50 -6.10 4.83 -16.85
CA LEU A 50 -4.67 5.01 -16.60
C LEU A 50 -4.43 5.99 -15.45
N THR A 51 -5.25 7.03 -15.35
CA THR A 51 -5.28 7.95 -14.20
C THR A 51 -5.53 7.21 -12.89
N VAL A 52 -6.53 6.32 -12.87
CA VAL A 52 -6.82 5.47 -11.71
C VAL A 52 -5.61 4.59 -11.37
N ASP A 53 -4.98 3.95 -12.36
CA ASP A 53 -3.82 3.09 -12.14
C ASP A 53 -2.60 3.86 -11.57
N TYR A 54 -2.35 5.09 -12.02
CA TYR A 54 -1.30 5.95 -11.45
C TYR A 54 -1.61 6.34 -10.00
N LEU A 55 -2.83 6.83 -9.73
CA LEU A 55 -3.22 7.23 -8.38
C LEU A 55 -3.17 6.05 -7.40
N VAL A 56 -3.68 4.88 -7.80
CA VAL A 56 -3.58 3.64 -6.99
C VAL A 56 -2.14 3.27 -6.72
N THR A 57 -1.24 3.42 -7.70
CA THR A 57 0.19 3.10 -7.53
C THR A 57 0.88 4.04 -6.53
N ALA A 58 0.46 5.30 -6.50
CA ALA A 58 0.97 6.33 -5.61
C ALA A 58 0.46 6.21 -4.15
N VAL A 59 -0.62 5.46 -3.90
CA VAL A 59 -1.16 5.25 -2.53
C VAL A 59 -0.08 4.72 -1.58
N GLN A 60 -0.03 5.30 -0.39
CA GLN A 60 0.79 4.87 0.74
C GLN A 60 -0.07 4.78 2.01
N PRO A 61 0.29 3.90 2.97
CA PRO A 61 1.39 2.94 2.92
C PRO A 61 1.14 1.74 1.96
N PRO A 62 2.16 0.90 1.65
CA PRO A 62 2.02 -0.19 0.68
C PRO A 62 0.91 -1.20 1.00
N ALA A 63 0.59 -1.40 2.29
CA ALA A 63 -0.50 -2.26 2.74
C ALA A 63 -1.87 -1.73 2.27
N VAL A 64 -2.09 -0.42 2.40
CA VAL A 64 -3.31 0.27 1.92
C VAL A 64 -3.38 0.17 0.41
N ARG A 65 -2.28 0.42 -0.30
CA ARG A 65 -2.21 0.26 -1.75
C ARG A 65 -2.58 -1.15 -2.20
N ALA A 66 -2.08 -2.18 -1.54
CA ALA A 66 -2.42 -3.57 -1.86
C ALA A 66 -3.92 -3.84 -1.68
N ARG A 67 -4.55 -3.25 -0.65
CA ARG A 67 -5.99 -3.36 -0.42
C ARG A 67 -6.80 -2.60 -1.48
N VAL A 68 -6.43 -1.36 -1.80
CA VAL A 68 -7.06 -0.59 -2.88
C VAL A 68 -6.95 -1.34 -4.22
N LYS A 69 -5.77 -1.89 -4.55
CA LYS A 69 -5.59 -2.73 -5.76
C LYS A 69 -6.51 -3.93 -5.79
N LYS A 70 -6.77 -4.57 -4.64
CA LYS A 70 -7.73 -5.69 -4.54
C LYS A 70 -9.16 -5.19 -4.76
N LEU A 71 -9.55 -4.08 -4.15
CA LEU A 71 -10.88 -3.47 -4.32
C LEU A 71 -11.13 -3.10 -5.78
N MET A 72 -10.13 -2.54 -6.47
CA MET A 72 -10.23 -2.20 -7.89
C MET A 72 -10.38 -3.41 -8.83
N LYS A 73 -10.20 -4.65 -8.34
CA LYS A 73 -10.47 -5.87 -9.13
C LYS A 73 -11.92 -6.35 -9.00
N LEU A 74 -12.65 -5.86 -8.00
CA LEU A 74 -14.04 -6.25 -7.77
C LEU A 74 -14.94 -5.67 -8.86
N ASN A 75 -15.97 -6.43 -9.27
CA ASN A 75 -16.91 -6.02 -10.30
C ASN A 75 -17.65 -4.72 -9.93
N GLU A 76 -17.95 -4.55 -8.65
CA GLU A 76 -18.58 -3.36 -8.05
C GLU A 76 -17.80 -2.07 -8.36
N ASN A 77 -16.47 -2.17 -8.46
CA ASN A 77 -15.59 -1.02 -8.68
C ASN A 77 -15.22 -0.82 -10.17
N ARG A 78 -15.86 -1.55 -11.10
CA ARG A 78 -15.62 -1.35 -12.54
C ARG A 78 -16.01 0.05 -13.02
N GLY A 79 -17.02 0.66 -12.40
CA GLY A 79 -17.42 2.05 -12.68
C GLY A 79 -16.30 3.04 -12.35
N LEU A 80 -15.63 2.86 -11.22
CA LEU A 80 -14.54 3.74 -10.75
C LEU A 80 -13.34 3.76 -11.70
N LYS A 81 -13.11 2.72 -12.50
CA LYS A 81 -12.04 2.70 -13.51
C LYS A 81 -12.35 3.51 -14.77
N LYS A 82 -13.62 3.86 -14.97
CA LYS A 82 -14.08 4.62 -16.14
C LYS A 82 -14.27 6.10 -15.83
N ASP A 83 -14.22 6.48 -14.55
CA ASP A 83 -14.41 7.84 -14.12
C ASP A 83 -13.38 8.18 -13.02
N ALA A 84 -12.39 8.99 -13.42
CA ALA A 84 -11.33 9.42 -12.52
C ALA A 84 -11.85 10.32 -11.39
N ARG A 85 -12.92 11.09 -11.61
CA ARG A 85 -13.50 11.98 -10.59
C ARG A 85 -14.21 11.15 -9.52
N ASP A 86 -14.97 10.15 -9.94
CA ASP A 86 -15.60 9.19 -9.04
C ASP A 86 -14.57 8.39 -8.24
N PHE A 87 -13.48 7.97 -8.87
CA PHE A 87 -12.39 7.31 -8.16
C PHE A 87 -11.71 8.24 -7.13
N LYS A 88 -11.41 9.51 -7.49
CA LYS A 88 -10.82 10.50 -6.57
C LYS A 88 -11.71 10.66 -5.32
N ARG A 89 -13.04 10.79 -5.49
CA ARG A 89 -14.00 10.86 -4.37
C ARG A 89 -14.02 9.57 -3.54
N TRP A 90 -14.12 8.43 -4.21
CA TRP A 90 -14.13 7.13 -3.55
C TRP A 90 -12.86 6.88 -2.73
N LEU A 91 -11.69 7.29 -3.25
CA LEU A 91 -10.42 7.16 -2.54
C LEU A 91 -10.39 8.02 -1.27
N SER A 92 -10.92 9.25 -1.32
CA SER A 92 -11.06 10.10 -0.13
C SER A 92 -11.93 9.44 0.93
N ASP A 93 -13.11 8.93 0.56
CA ASP A 93 -14.01 8.24 1.49
C ASP A 93 -13.37 6.97 2.08
N TYR A 94 -12.67 6.20 1.24
CA TYR A 94 -11.95 5.01 1.65
C TYR A 94 -10.84 5.35 2.65
N MET A 95 -10.03 6.37 2.36
CA MET A 95 -8.93 6.80 3.22
C MET A 95 -9.43 7.39 4.52
N ARG A 96 -10.56 8.11 4.54
CA ARG A 96 -11.18 8.60 5.78
C ARG A 96 -11.53 7.45 6.72
N ARG A 97 -12.24 6.44 6.22
CA ARG A 97 -12.58 5.22 6.98
C ARG A 97 -11.35 4.43 7.40
N TYR A 98 -10.31 4.42 6.57
CA TYR A 98 -9.04 3.77 6.93
C TYR A 98 -8.30 4.54 8.03
N GLY A 99 -8.27 5.87 7.97
CA GLY A 99 -7.65 6.75 8.97
C GLY A 99 -8.30 6.59 10.35
N GLU A 100 -9.62 6.36 10.41
CA GLU A 100 -10.33 5.99 11.64
C GLU A 100 -9.86 4.63 12.20
N PHE A 101 -9.44 3.72 11.32
CA PHE A 101 -8.96 2.37 11.66
C PHE A 101 -7.43 2.29 11.84
N GLU A 102 -6.69 3.35 11.48
CA GLU A 102 -5.22 3.42 11.51
C GLU A 102 -4.65 3.30 12.94
N PRO A 103 -5.22 3.95 13.97
CA PRO A 103 -4.80 3.74 15.36
C PRO A 103 -5.02 2.30 15.84
N MET A 104 -6.10 1.67 15.38
CA MET A 104 -6.46 0.30 15.76
C MET A 104 -5.52 -0.71 15.11
N MET A 105 -5.14 -0.51 13.84
CA MET A 105 -4.18 -1.37 13.15
C MET A 105 -2.74 -1.13 13.60
N ALA A 106 -2.36 0.11 13.92
CA ALA A 106 -1.07 0.42 14.52
C ALA A 106 -0.92 -0.26 15.89
N ALA A 107 -1.99 -0.26 16.70
CA ALA A 107 -2.04 -1.00 17.96
C ALA A 107 -1.94 -2.52 17.74
N VAL A 108 -2.62 -3.08 16.73
CA VAL A 108 -2.53 -4.52 16.41
C VAL A 108 -1.13 -4.90 15.91
N VAL A 109 -0.49 -4.10 15.06
CA VAL A 109 0.88 -4.34 14.57
C VAL A 109 1.91 -4.17 15.69
N ALA A 110 1.72 -3.20 16.59
CA ALA A 110 2.54 -3.07 17.80
C ALA A 110 2.32 -4.23 18.79
N ALA A 111 1.10 -4.79 18.84
CA ALA A 111 0.74 -5.93 19.69
C ALA A 111 1.11 -7.29 19.08
N THR A 112 1.43 -7.38 17.79
CA THR A 112 2.00 -8.61 17.21
C THR A 112 3.48 -8.70 17.58
N PRO A 113 3.91 -9.64 18.45
CA PRO A 113 5.33 -9.83 18.69
C PRO A 113 5.97 -10.31 17.38
N LYS A 114 7.03 -9.61 16.99
CA LYS A 114 7.92 -9.92 15.87
C LYS A 114 8.41 -11.36 16.04
N ARG A 115 7.74 -12.33 15.39
CA ARG A 115 8.12 -13.74 15.42
C ARG A 115 9.23 -13.96 14.40
N ASP A 116 10.38 -13.34 14.65
CA ASP A 116 11.59 -13.56 13.86
C ASP A 116 12.64 -14.31 14.69
N LYS A 117 13.11 -15.42 14.10
CA LYS A 117 14.23 -16.29 14.49
C LYS A 117 14.03 -17.23 15.70
N LEU A 118 13.42 -18.38 15.42
CA LEU A 118 13.89 -19.67 15.96
C LEU A 118 14.19 -20.60 14.79
N SER A 119 15.34 -20.39 14.15
CA SER A 119 16.01 -21.46 13.41
C SER A 119 17.42 -21.56 13.99
N ALA A 120 17.54 -22.40 15.01
CA ALA A 120 18.82 -22.85 15.54
C ALA A 120 18.71 -24.36 15.81
N ALA A 121 19.04 -25.11 14.76
CA ALA A 121 19.65 -26.43 14.78
C ALA A 121 19.31 -27.38 15.95
N ALA A 122 18.28 -28.22 15.79
CA ALA A 122 18.25 -29.51 16.45
C ALA A 122 19.15 -30.49 15.68
N LYS A 123 20.47 -30.46 15.94
CA LYS A 123 21.33 -31.60 15.63
C LYS A 123 21.13 -32.63 16.74
N ILE A 124 20.43 -33.72 16.42
CA ILE A 124 20.40 -34.92 17.25
C ILE A 124 21.76 -35.62 17.07
N PRO A 125 22.60 -35.81 18.11
CA PRO A 125 23.76 -36.67 17.99
C PRO A 125 23.33 -38.14 18.06
N LYS A 126 23.94 -38.90 17.15
CA LYS A 126 23.77 -40.32 16.88
C LYS A 126 24.12 -41.16 18.12
N ALA A 127 23.21 -42.05 18.52
CA ALA A 127 23.44 -43.02 19.58
C ALA A 127 24.58 -43.98 19.20
N GLY A 128 25.63 -44.03 20.02
CA GLY A 128 26.79 -44.89 19.84
C GLY A 128 27.37 -45.33 21.19
N LYS A 129 27.05 -46.58 21.56
CA LYS A 129 27.79 -47.55 22.39
C LYS A 129 28.63 -47.06 23.59
N GLY A 130 28.22 -47.55 24.77
CA GLY A 130 29.09 -48.40 25.59
C GLY A 130 29.72 -47.81 26.86
N SER A 131 29.57 -48.56 27.96
CA SER A 131 30.52 -48.75 29.08
C SER A 131 30.21 -48.07 30.43
N ARG A 132 29.49 -48.83 31.26
CA ARG A 132 29.76 -49.22 32.67
C ARG A 132 30.71 -48.35 33.53
N SER A 133 30.19 -47.75 34.60
CA SER A 133 30.54 -48.02 36.03
C SER A 133 29.98 -46.91 36.94
N TRP A 134 29.44 -47.28 38.11
CA TRP A 134 29.06 -46.39 39.22
C TRP A 134 29.88 -46.81 40.45
N PRO A 135 30.39 -45.88 41.28
CA PRO A 135 31.15 -46.22 42.47
C PRO A 135 30.26 -46.22 43.72
N SER A 136 30.33 -47.28 44.51
CA SER A 136 30.39 -47.29 45.99
C SER A 136 30.61 -48.73 46.46
#